data_AF-A0A9X1LHU7-F1
#
_entry.id   AF-A0A9X1LHU7-F1
#
_cell.length_a   1.000
_cell.length_b   1.000
_cell.length_c   1.000
_cell.angle_alpha   90.00
_cell.angle_beta   90.00
_cell.angle_gamma   90.00
#
_symmetry.space_group_name_H-M   'P 1'
#
loop_
_entity.id
_entity.type
_entity.pdbx_description
1 polymer ?
#
loop_
_entity_poly.entity_id
_entity_poly.type
_entity_poly.pdbx_seq_one_letter_code
_entity_poly.pdbx_strand_id
1 'polypeptide(L)'
;MKKINHYLAFCAIFALLLAGCSKDEASSTQDPDTIAYAELSFEAALNDLVNRAASVNKNHFNQIPDCSSTTPAYVELKISYAGQESDPDDIITIDILFDGTVYFTDYSEDLKIPVDNGGMTVVTLNEFIVFNAEGEEIWIAPISSEVGQFDGYVDNPLPLPIEVRDGTKPYIPVEVLCYDRRMVNEYGYVFFDLENTELIEFCIFGNFCPPSGRHYVASYSVDVWTVDENDQNVDQLYDDLTREVGENEAGELAADPLCIVLPDRIGEEDRYRIEIRIQDGPNYNANDGELIRTTILSDEEVRTFFDGDDNLEYFHFFEGCDEPDTPPIFDDPRDNKMTYKTCAKGLNDSGVVALAAASIEGSKLEVSIIAMNIATGMQHLQHIHGFDTGDATCPPDEADTNDDGIISLTEGIPFYGGVQLALDNVGGDFPTPSGSGTYLYNRTFTLDATQKAALTTLDEKVIVVHGVPGDPTRPVACGELELVE
;
A
#
# COMPACT_ATOMS: atom_id res chain seq x y z
N MET A 1 23.92 -37.59 -88.46
CA MET A 1 23.20 -36.62 -87.61
C MET A 1 23.40 -36.91 -86.10
N LYS A 2 24.62 -37.27 -85.66
CA LYS A 2 24.93 -37.57 -84.24
C LYS A 2 25.83 -36.52 -83.57
N LYS A 3 26.42 -35.59 -84.34
CA LYS A 3 27.24 -34.48 -83.81
C LYS A 3 26.41 -33.23 -83.46
N ILE A 4 25.23 -33.03 -84.06
CA ILE A 4 24.34 -31.88 -83.75
C ILE A 4 23.69 -32.02 -82.36
N ASN A 5 23.33 -33.23 -81.95
CA ASN A 5 22.73 -33.48 -80.63
C ASN A 5 23.72 -33.24 -79.48
N HIS A 6 25.04 -33.33 -79.72
CA HIS A 6 26.05 -33.03 -78.70
C HIS A 6 26.26 -31.53 -78.50
N TYR A 7 26.14 -30.72 -79.55
CA TYR A 7 26.20 -29.25 -79.43
C TYR A 7 24.95 -28.65 -78.78
N LEU A 8 23.77 -29.20 -79.06
CA LEU A 8 22.52 -28.80 -78.40
C LEU A 8 22.52 -29.16 -76.89
N ALA A 9 23.08 -30.32 -76.52
CA ALA A 9 23.24 -30.69 -75.11
C ALA A 9 24.24 -29.77 -74.38
N PHE A 10 25.33 -29.36 -75.04
CA PHE A 10 26.31 -28.44 -74.46
C PHE A 10 25.74 -27.02 -74.28
N CYS A 11 24.94 -26.53 -75.25
CA CYS A 11 24.26 -25.24 -75.12
C CYS A 11 23.16 -25.26 -74.03
N ALA A 12 22.46 -26.39 -73.84
CA ALA A 12 21.46 -26.52 -72.77
C ALA A 12 22.09 -26.57 -71.38
N ILE A 13 23.25 -27.23 -71.22
CA ILE A 13 24.01 -27.26 -69.97
C ILE A 13 24.61 -25.89 -69.64
N PHE A 14 25.08 -25.15 -70.65
CA PHE A 14 25.60 -23.79 -70.46
C PHE A 14 24.49 -22.77 -70.12
N ALA A 15 23.27 -22.97 -70.63
CA ALA A 15 22.11 -22.16 -70.25
C ALA A 15 21.59 -22.46 -68.83
N LEU A 16 21.76 -23.70 -68.34
CA LEU A 16 21.42 -24.10 -66.96
C LEU A 16 22.44 -23.59 -65.93
N LEU A 17 23.68 -23.31 -66.32
CA LEU A 17 24.71 -22.72 -65.45
C LEU A 17 24.56 -21.19 -65.29
N LEU A 18 23.74 -20.53 -66.11
CA LEU A 18 23.48 -19.08 -66.06
C LEU A 18 22.10 -18.73 -65.45
N ALA A 19 21.30 -19.74 -65.07
CA ALA A 19 19.95 -19.59 -64.53
C ALA A 19 19.82 -20.02 -63.06
N GLY A 20 20.94 -20.02 -62.32
CA GLY A 20 21.02 -20.30 -60.90
C GLY A 20 21.27 -19.04 -60.06
N CYS A 21 20.67 -17.91 -60.42
CA CYS A 21 20.43 -16.83 -59.45
C CYS A 21 19.16 -17.20 -58.69
N SER A 22 19.33 -17.59 -57.42
CA SER A 22 18.28 -17.52 -56.43
C SER A 22 17.62 -16.15 -56.55
N LYS A 23 16.30 -16.16 -56.50
CA LYS A 23 15.52 -14.97 -56.25
C LYS A 23 15.68 -14.69 -54.75
N ASP A 24 16.80 -14.07 -54.40
CA ASP A 24 16.96 -13.49 -53.08
C ASP A 24 16.01 -12.29 -53.04
N GLU A 25 15.02 -12.38 -52.16
CA GLU A 25 14.38 -11.20 -51.61
C GLU A 25 15.49 -10.26 -51.11
N ALA A 26 15.23 -8.96 -51.16
CA ALA A 26 16.18 -7.93 -50.77
C ALA A 26 16.62 -8.10 -49.31
N SER A 27 17.62 -8.95 -49.10
CA SER A 27 18.51 -8.94 -47.97
C SER A 27 19.79 -8.30 -48.48
N SER A 28 20.06 -7.10 -47.97
CA SER A 28 21.34 -6.41 -48.07
C SER A 28 22.45 -7.32 -47.55
N THR A 29 23.00 -8.17 -48.41
CA THR A 29 24.28 -8.81 -48.15
C THR A 29 25.35 -7.76 -48.36
N GLN A 30 25.72 -7.09 -47.26
CA GLN A 30 26.88 -6.20 -47.19
C GLN A 30 28.16 -7.02 -47.41
N ASP A 31 29.08 -6.43 -48.16
CA ASP A 31 30.38 -6.98 -48.53
C ASP A 31 31.26 -7.13 -47.27
N PRO A 32 31.92 -8.28 -47.00
CA PRO A 32 32.68 -8.50 -45.75
C PRO A 32 33.88 -7.56 -45.58
N ASP A 33 34.31 -6.86 -46.64
CA ASP A 33 35.40 -5.87 -46.63
C ASP A 33 34.92 -4.43 -46.33
N THR A 34 33.63 -4.23 -45.98
CA THR A 34 33.05 -2.89 -45.74
C THR A 34 32.59 -2.61 -44.31
N ILE A 35 32.60 -3.60 -43.42
CA ILE A 35 32.17 -3.44 -42.02
C ILE A 35 33.40 -3.44 -41.12
N ALA A 36 33.60 -2.33 -40.42
CA ALA A 36 34.54 -2.20 -39.32
C ALA A 36 33.78 -2.29 -37.99
N TYR A 37 34.49 -2.32 -36.85
CA TYR A 37 33.85 -2.43 -35.54
C TYR A 37 34.36 -1.35 -34.60
N ALA A 38 33.48 -0.90 -33.70
CA ALA A 38 33.84 -0.14 -32.51
C ALA A 38 33.59 -1.02 -31.28
N GLU A 39 34.43 -0.88 -30.26
CA GLU A 39 34.34 -1.66 -29.02
C GLU A 39 34.00 -0.72 -27.86
N LEU A 40 32.84 -0.88 -27.25
CA LEU A 40 32.44 -0.06 -26.10
C LEU A 40 32.98 -0.64 -24.79
N SER A 41 33.38 0.24 -23.88
CA SER A 41 33.64 -0.10 -22.48
C SER A 41 33.09 1.01 -21.59
N PHE A 42 32.38 0.61 -20.54
CA PHE A 42 31.76 1.53 -19.58
C PHE A 42 32.53 1.56 -18.26
N GLU A 43 32.66 2.74 -17.68
CA GLU A 43 33.22 2.99 -16.35
C GLU A 43 32.08 3.39 -15.41
N ALA A 44 31.91 2.69 -14.29
CA ALA A 44 30.93 3.05 -13.28
C ALA A 44 31.54 4.10 -12.35
N ALA A 45 31.18 5.36 -12.57
CA ALA A 45 31.70 6.48 -11.80
C ALA A 45 30.69 6.86 -10.71
N LEU A 46 30.97 6.43 -9.47
CA LEU A 46 30.24 6.93 -8.30
C LEU A 46 30.71 8.37 -8.04
N ASN A 47 29.84 9.34 -8.26
CA ASN A 47 30.14 10.71 -7.91
C ASN A 47 30.10 10.90 -6.40
N ASP A 48 31.07 11.62 -5.85
CA ASP A 48 31.04 12.09 -4.46
C ASP A 48 29.92 13.12 -4.31
N LEU A 49 28.72 12.60 -4.02
CA LEU A 49 27.43 13.30 -3.97
C LEU A 49 27.49 14.52 -3.04
N VAL A 50 28.30 14.43 -1.99
CA VAL A 50 28.52 15.45 -0.95
C VAL A 50 28.99 16.78 -1.54
N ASN A 51 29.76 16.76 -2.63
CA ASN A 51 30.29 17.98 -3.23
C ASN A 51 29.31 18.68 -4.21
N ARG A 52 28.27 17.98 -4.68
CA ARG A 52 27.24 18.54 -5.59
C ARG A 52 25.94 18.93 -4.87
N ALA A 53 25.67 18.33 -3.70
CA ALA A 53 24.61 18.73 -2.76
C ALA A 53 24.58 20.25 -2.49
N ALA A 54 25.78 20.84 -2.41
CA ALA A 54 25.95 22.27 -2.12
C ALA A 54 25.58 23.19 -3.29
N SER A 55 25.46 22.67 -4.51
CA SER A 55 25.13 23.45 -5.72
C SER A 55 23.68 23.35 -6.18
N VAL A 56 22.96 22.30 -5.77
CA VAL A 56 21.57 22.06 -6.18
C VAL A 56 20.67 22.23 -4.96
N ASN A 57 20.02 23.39 -4.86
CA ASN A 57 19.14 23.76 -3.75
C ASN A 57 17.81 22.98 -3.83
N LYS A 58 17.84 21.70 -3.48
CA LYS A 58 16.66 20.82 -3.42
C LYS A 58 16.65 20.05 -2.10
N ASN A 59 15.52 20.06 -1.40
CA ASN A 59 15.31 19.53 -0.04
C ASN A 59 15.36 17.99 0.08
N HIS A 60 15.67 17.25 -0.99
CA HIS A 60 15.58 15.78 -1.05
C HIS A 60 16.91 15.05 -0.79
N PHE A 61 17.97 15.76 -0.41
CA PHE A 61 19.30 15.16 -0.24
C PHE A 61 19.37 14.11 0.89
N ASN A 62 18.42 14.11 1.83
CA ASN A 62 18.34 13.11 2.89
C ASN A 62 17.70 11.78 2.45
N GLN A 63 17.23 11.70 1.19
CA GLN A 63 16.49 10.53 0.68
C GLN A 63 17.36 9.55 -0.11
N ILE A 64 18.53 9.96 -0.62
CA ILE A 64 19.47 9.03 -1.27
C ILE A 64 20.26 8.33 -0.16
N PRO A 65 20.19 6.99 -0.03
CA PRO A 65 20.89 6.29 1.03
C PRO A 65 22.40 6.31 0.84
N ASP A 66 23.12 6.09 1.94
CA ASP A 66 24.54 5.82 1.90
C ASP A 66 24.79 4.53 1.10
N CYS A 67 25.72 4.60 0.14
CA CYS A 67 26.09 3.45 -0.67
C CYS A 67 26.55 2.27 0.21
N SER A 68 26.06 1.08 -0.14
CA SER A 68 26.54 -0.16 0.45
C SER A 68 28.07 -0.26 0.33
N SER A 69 28.70 -0.84 1.35
CA SER A 69 30.14 -1.16 1.35
C SER A 69 30.49 -2.42 0.54
N THR A 70 29.50 -3.02 -0.12
CA THR A 70 29.67 -4.20 -0.98
C THR A 70 30.48 -3.87 -2.23
N THR A 71 31.18 -4.87 -2.76
CA THR A 71 32.03 -4.70 -3.94
C THR A 71 31.24 -4.99 -5.22
N PRO A 72 31.26 -4.10 -6.22
CA PRO A 72 30.71 -4.39 -7.55
C PRO A 72 31.31 -5.64 -8.17
N ALA A 73 30.46 -6.47 -8.78
CA ALA A 73 30.86 -7.72 -9.44
C ALA A 73 30.52 -7.72 -10.93
N TYR A 74 29.32 -7.27 -11.32
CA TYR A 74 28.91 -7.22 -12.72
C TYR A 74 27.90 -6.09 -12.96
N VAL A 75 27.67 -5.77 -14.23
CA VAL A 75 26.67 -4.79 -14.68
C VAL A 75 25.67 -5.48 -15.60
N GLU A 76 24.42 -5.04 -15.54
CA GLU A 76 23.41 -5.29 -16.56
C GLU A 76 23.09 -3.98 -17.28
N LEU A 77 23.13 -4.01 -18.61
CA LEU A 77 22.90 -2.84 -19.44
C LEU A 77 22.09 -3.15 -20.69
N LYS A 78 21.41 -2.13 -21.22
CA LYS A 78 20.70 -2.19 -22.50
C LYS A 78 21.22 -1.11 -23.43
N ILE A 79 21.53 -1.48 -24.67
CA ILE A 79 21.96 -0.56 -25.71
C ILE A 79 21.08 -0.67 -26.95
N SER A 80 20.87 0.45 -27.62
CA SER A 80 20.20 0.51 -28.92
C SER A 80 21.04 1.24 -29.96
N TYR A 81 21.15 0.68 -31.16
CA TYR A 81 21.81 1.35 -32.30
C TYR A 81 21.18 0.99 -33.63
N ALA A 82 21.37 1.86 -34.63
CA ALA A 82 20.78 1.65 -35.95
C ALA A 82 21.37 0.40 -36.64
N GLY A 83 20.51 -0.55 -37.01
CA GLY A 83 20.92 -1.80 -37.66
C GLY A 83 21.33 -2.92 -36.70
N GLN A 84 21.02 -2.79 -35.41
CA GLN A 84 21.17 -3.86 -34.42
C GLN A 84 20.30 -5.07 -34.81
N GLU A 85 20.89 -6.27 -34.78
CA GLU A 85 20.17 -7.53 -35.08
C GLU A 85 19.49 -8.12 -33.83
N SER A 86 20.02 -7.85 -32.63
CA SER A 86 19.42 -8.25 -31.36
C SER A 86 18.28 -7.31 -30.96
N ASP A 87 17.44 -7.74 -30.03
CA ASP A 87 16.38 -6.89 -29.50
C ASP A 87 17.03 -5.72 -28.72
N PRO A 88 16.66 -4.45 -28.95
CA PRO A 88 17.16 -3.33 -28.15
C PRO A 88 16.80 -3.44 -26.66
N ASP A 89 15.83 -4.28 -26.29
CA ASP A 89 15.44 -4.57 -24.91
C ASP A 89 16.21 -5.76 -24.28
N ASP A 90 17.07 -6.45 -25.05
CA ASP A 90 17.89 -7.56 -24.54
C ASP A 90 18.91 -7.06 -23.50
N ILE A 91 18.96 -7.74 -22.34
CA ILE A 91 19.90 -7.44 -21.25
C ILE A 91 21.27 -8.01 -21.59
N ILE A 92 22.30 -7.16 -21.51
CA ILE A 92 23.71 -7.55 -21.64
C ILE A 92 24.35 -7.53 -20.25
N THR A 93 24.77 -8.70 -19.77
CA THR A 93 25.47 -8.86 -18.50
C THR A 93 26.98 -8.88 -18.72
N ILE A 94 27.74 -8.05 -18.01
CA ILE A 94 29.20 -7.94 -18.16
C ILE A 94 29.87 -7.83 -16.80
N ASP A 95 30.93 -8.60 -16.58
CA ASP A 95 31.72 -8.53 -15.35
C ASP A 95 32.34 -7.14 -15.15
N ILE A 96 32.44 -6.69 -13.90
CA ILE A 96 33.13 -5.46 -13.52
C ILE A 96 34.52 -5.81 -12.98
N LEU A 97 35.52 -5.11 -13.50
CA LEU A 97 36.91 -5.14 -13.08
C LEU A 97 37.26 -3.87 -12.31
N PHE A 98 38.24 -3.98 -11.42
CA PHE A 98 38.78 -2.85 -10.65
C PHE A 98 40.27 -2.71 -10.90
N ASP A 99 40.73 -1.54 -11.35
CA ASP A 99 42.16 -1.29 -11.65
C ASP A 99 42.96 -0.76 -10.45
N GLY A 100 42.31 -0.60 -9.29
CA GLY A 100 42.86 0.02 -8.09
C GLY A 100 42.40 1.47 -7.87
N THR A 101 41.76 2.08 -8.87
CA THR A 101 41.23 3.45 -8.80
C THR A 101 39.76 3.52 -9.23
N VAL A 102 39.37 2.83 -10.31
CA VAL A 102 38.01 2.90 -10.89
C VAL A 102 37.46 1.50 -11.23
N TYR A 103 36.14 1.39 -11.26
CA TYR A 103 35.41 0.20 -11.69
C TYR A 103 35.03 0.33 -13.17
N PHE A 104 35.33 -0.68 -13.96
CA PHE A 104 35.07 -0.69 -15.41
C PHE A 104 34.66 -2.08 -15.89
N THR A 105 33.88 -2.11 -16.97
CA THR A 105 33.41 -3.35 -17.59
C THR A 105 34.54 -4.16 -18.23
N ASP A 106 34.48 -5.49 -18.08
CA ASP A 106 35.33 -6.40 -18.85
C ASP A 106 34.93 -6.42 -20.34
N TYR A 107 35.77 -7.04 -21.15
CA TYR A 107 35.50 -7.24 -22.56
C TYR A 107 34.25 -8.10 -22.78
N SER A 108 33.33 -7.62 -23.62
CA SER A 108 32.20 -8.39 -24.15
C SER A 108 32.12 -8.26 -25.68
N GLU A 109 31.85 -9.38 -26.36
CA GLU A 109 31.56 -9.40 -27.80
C GLU A 109 30.23 -8.70 -28.11
N ASP A 110 29.30 -8.64 -27.15
CA ASP A 110 28.00 -7.98 -27.31
C ASP A 110 28.12 -6.43 -27.37
N LEU A 111 29.26 -5.89 -26.91
CA LEU A 111 29.61 -4.47 -27.03
C LEU A 111 30.44 -4.15 -28.28
N LYS A 112 30.56 -5.10 -29.21
CA LYS A 112 31.24 -4.92 -30.48
C LYS A 112 30.25 -4.45 -31.54
N ILE A 113 30.20 -3.13 -31.71
CA ILE A 113 29.21 -2.47 -32.54
C ILE A 113 29.69 -2.47 -34.01
N PRO A 114 28.91 -2.99 -34.97
CA PRO A 114 29.22 -2.89 -36.38
C PRO A 114 29.10 -1.44 -36.84
N VAL A 115 30.14 -0.94 -37.53
CA VAL A 115 30.19 0.42 -38.09
C VAL A 115 30.66 0.32 -39.53
N ASP A 116 30.01 1.06 -40.44
CA ASP A 116 30.48 1.17 -41.81
C ASP A 116 31.94 1.68 -41.84
N ASN A 117 32.77 1.15 -42.75
CA ASN A 117 34.18 1.54 -42.89
C ASN A 117 34.33 3.06 -43.19
N GLY A 118 35.06 3.77 -42.33
CA GLY A 118 35.18 5.23 -42.32
C GLY A 118 33.92 5.98 -41.85
N GLY A 119 32.95 5.26 -41.29
CA GLY A 119 31.64 5.74 -40.85
C GLY A 119 31.56 6.05 -39.36
N MET A 120 30.34 6.37 -38.92
CA MET A 120 29.99 6.64 -37.53
C MET A 120 28.60 6.08 -37.26
N THR A 121 28.39 5.52 -36.08
CA THR A 121 27.06 5.14 -35.58
C THR A 121 26.85 5.71 -34.17
N VAL A 122 25.60 5.93 -33.81
CA VAL A 122 25.21 6.39 -32.47
C VAL A 122 24.65 5.20 -31.73
N VAL A 123 25.23 4.90 -30.58
CA VAL A 123 24.78 3.87 -29.66
C VAL A 123 24.16 4.57 -28.46
N THR A 124 22.92 4.26 -28.16
CA THR A 124 22.23 4.81 -26.99
C THR A 124 22.27 3.78 -25.87
N LEU A 125 22.86 4.15 -24.73
CA LEU A 125 22.75 3.38 -23.49
C LEU A 125 21.41 3.74 -22.84
N ASN A 126 20.52 2.76 -22.69
CA ASN A 126 19.17 2.95 -22.18
C ASN A 126 19.03 2.55 -20.71
N GLU A 127 19.86 1.62 -20.25
CA GLU A 127 19.83 1.07 -18.89
C GLU A 127 21.25 0.70 -18.44
N PHE A 128 21.56 0.91 -17.16
CA PHE A 128 22.84 0.55 -16.57
C PHE A 128 22.70 0.35 -15.05
N ILE A 129 22.79 -0.91 -14.61
CA ILE A 129 22.58 -1.33 -13.22
C ILE A 129 23.76 -2.18 -12.77
N VAL A 130 24.33 -1.86 -11.61
CA VAL A 130 25.50 -2.51 -11.05
C VAL A 130 25.10 -3.42 -9.91
N PHE A 131 25.61 -4.66 -9.92
CA PHE A 131 25.32 -5.71 -8.95
C PHE A 131 26.57 -6.13 -8.18
N ASN A 132 26.38 -6.68 -6.97
CA ASN A 132 27.42 -7.39 -6.22
C ASN A 132 27.51 -8.88 -6.61
N ALA A 133 28.43 -9.62 -5.98
CA ALA A 133 28.66 -11.05 -6.29
C ALA A 133 27.50 -11.95 -5.84
N GLU A 134 26.67 -11.47 -4.93
CA GLU A 134 25.48 -12.12 -4.40
C GLU A 134 24.23 -11.89 -5.27
N GLY A 135 24.31 -11.01 -6.27
CA GLY A 135 23.21 -10.65 -7.17
C GLY A 135 22.31 -9.54 -6.64
N GLU A 136 22.76 -8.75 -5.67
CA GLU A 136 22.02 -7.58 -5.17
C GLU A 136 22.40 -6.33 -5.98
N GLU A 137 21.39 -5.52 -6.31
CA GLU A 137 21.54 -4.21 -6.97
C GLU A 137 22.17 -3.22 -6.00
N ILE A 138 23.29 -2.60 -6.40
CA ILE A 138 24.05 -1.69 -5.53
C ILE A 138 24.12 -0.27 -6.07
N TRP A 139 24.23 -0.09 -7.39
CA TRP A 139 24.22 1.23 -8.03
C TRP A 139 23.39 1.24 -9.31
N ILE A 140 22.81 2.39 -9.63
CA ILE A 140 21.95 2.55 -10.80
C ILE A 140 22.18 3.90 -11.49
N ALA A 141 22.16 3.92 -12.82
CA ALA A 141 22.18 5.15 -13.61
C ALA A 141 20.75 5.72 -13.76
N PRO A 142 20.48 6.98 -13.36
CA PRO A 142 19.16 7.59 -13.48
C PRO A 142 18.72 7.79 -14.94
N ILE A 143 17.42 7.60 -15.21
CA ILE A 143 16.81 7.91 -16.50
C ILE A 143 16.11 9.29 -16.44
N SER A 144 16.37 10.15 -17.42
CA SER A 144 15.71 11.44 -17.62
C SER A 144 14.35 11.23 -18.27
N SER A 145 13.41 10.71 -17.48
CA SER A 145 12.02 10.55 -17.88
C SER A 145 11.20 11.83 -17.59
N GLU A 146 11.47 12.56 -16.49
CA GLU A 146 10.83 13.84 -16.14
C GLU A 146 11.74 14.81 -15.35
N VAL A 147 11.54 16.12 -15.53
CA VAL A 147 12.32 17.17 -14.82
C VAL A 147 11.92 17.22 -13.35
N GLY A 148 12.80 16.72 -12.47
CA GLY A 148 12.54 16.73 -11.02
C GLY A 148 12.94 15.46 -10.29
N GLN A 149 13.17 14.40 -11.05
CA GLN A 149 13.58 13.06 -10.61
C GLN A 149 15.10 12.99 -10.31
N PHE A 150 15.62 11.79 -10.02
CA PHE A 150 17.04 11.60 -9.69
C PHE A 150 18.03 11.95 -10.82
N ASP A 151 17.53 12.20 -12.03
CA ASP A 151 18.30 12.66 -13.18
C ASP A 151 19.00 14.01 -12.93
N GLY A 152 18.44 14.87 -12.08
CA GLY A 152 19.04 16.15 -11.70
C GLY A 152 20.30 16.06 -10.84
N TYR A 153 20.74 14.86 -10.44
CA TYR A 153 21.96 14.63 -9.64
C TYR A 153 23.15 14.13 -10.46
N VAL A 154 22.93 13.79 -11.73
CA VAL A 154 23.97 13.39 -12.70
C VAL A 154 24.02 14.42 -13.83
N ASP A 155 25.20 14.65 -14.41
CA ASP A 155 25.34 15.59 -15.53
C ASP A 155 24.82 14.98 -16.83
N ASN A 156 24.92 13.65 -16.97
CA ASN A 156 24.55 12.92 -18.17
C ASN A 156 23.66 11.71 -17.82
N PRO A 157 22.35 11.92 -17.54
CA PRO A 157 21.42 10.83 -17.29
C PRO A 157 21.15 9.99 -18.55
N LEU A 158 20.60 8.79 -18.35
CA LEU A 158 20.11 7.95 -19.44
C LEU A 158 18.80 8.53 -20.02
N PRO A 159 18.42 8.22 -21.27
CA PRO A 159 19.20 7.50 -22.28
C PRO A 159 20.41 8.32 -22.75
N LEU A 160 21.61 7.70 -22.74
CA LEU A 160 22.88 8.36 -23.04
C LEU A 160 23.34 8.03 -24.47
N PRO A 161 23.30 8.99 -25.42
CA PRO A 161 23.78 8.78 -26.77
C PRO A 161 25.33 8.86 -26.85
N ILE A 162 25.94 7.87 -27.48
CA ILE A 162 27.39 7.70 -27.61
C ILE A 162 27.75 7.61 -29.10
N GLU A 163 28.55 8.54 -29.59
CA GLU A 163 29.06 8.50 -30.97
C GLU A 163 30.29 7.59 -31.06
N VAL A 164 30.20 6.51 -31.83
CA VAL A 164 31.32 5.59 -32.08
C VAL A 164 31.73 5.58 -33.54
N ARG A 165 33.04 5.49 -33.77
CA ARG A 165 33.66 5.43 -35.11
C ARG A 165 34.37 4.11 -35.32
N ASP A 166 34.57 3.76 -36.58
CA ASP A 166 35.31 2.56 -36.95
C ASP A 166 36.70 2.47 -36.29
N GLY A 167 37.00 1.30 -35.70
CA GLY A 167 38.30 1.02 -35.07
C GLY A 167 38.56 1.77 -33.76
N THR A 168 37.52 2.35 -33.13
CA THR A 168 37.65 3.05 -31.84
C THR A 168 37.24 2.16 -30.67
N LYS A 169 37.89 2.38 -29.52
CA LYS A 169 37.54 1.78 -28.22
C LYS A 169 37.33 2.88 -27.17
N PRO A 170 36.19 3.58 -27.19
CA PRO A 170 35.93 4.63 -26.23
C PRO A 170 35.58 4.04 -24.86
N TYR A 171 36.10 4.70 -23.82
CA TYR A 171 35.70 4.46 -22.43
C TYR A 171 34.65 5.50 -22.06
N ILE A 172 33.45 5.05 -21.72
CA ILE A 172 32.31 5.92 -21.44
C ILE A 172 32.08 5.93 -19.92
N PRO A 173 32.28 7.07 -19.24
CA PRO A 173 31.92 7.20 -17.84
C PRO A 173 30.39 7.25 -17.73
N VAL A 174 29.83 6.35 -16.91
CA VAL A 174 28.41 6.32 -16.56
C VAL A 174 28.28 6.74 -15.10
N GLU A 175 27.58 7.85 -14.87
CA GLU A 175 27.33 8.36 -13.53
C GLU A 175 26.21 7.53 -12.89
N VAL A 176 26.53 6.89 -11.76
CA VAL A 176 25.60 6.02 -11.03
C VAL A 176 25.34 6.56 -9.62
N LEU A 177 24.15 6.27 -9.08
CA LEU A 177 23.72 6.60 -7.73
C LEU A 177 23.53 5.32 -6.90
N CYS A 178 23.58 5.45 -5.57
CA CYS A 178 23.33 4.35 -4.65
C CYS A 178 21.89 3.85 -4.79
N TYR A 179 21.71 2.55 -5.02
CA TYR A 179 20.39 1.99 -5.24
C TYR A 179 19.64 1.79 -3.91
N ASP A 180 18.37 2.23 -3.85
CA ASP A 180 17.39 1.87 -2.82
C ASP A 180 16.16 1.31 -3.51
N ARG A 181 15.77 0.09 -3.14
CA ARG A 181 14.59 -0.58 -3.69
C ARG A 181 13.30 0.20 -3.42
N ARG A 182 13.25 1.02 -2.36
CA ARG A 182 12.07 1.83 -2.03
C ARG A 182 11.88 3.02 -2.97
N MET A 183 12.84 3.30 -3.84
CA MET A 183 12.84 4.48 -4.72
C MET A 183 12.89 4.13 -6.21
N VAL A 184 12.53 2.90 -6.59
CA VAL A 184 12.60 2.38 -7.96
C VAL A 184 11.87 3.24 -8.98
N ASN A 185 10.69 3.77 -8.62
CA ASN A 185 9.90 4.65 -9.50
C ASN A 185 10.63 5.96 -9.84
N GLU A 186 11.43 6.48 -8.90
CA GLU A 186 12.13 7.77 -9.05
C GLU A 186 13.42 7.66 -9.92
N TYR A 187 13.86 6.42 -10.18
CA TYR A 187 14.96 6.13 -11.12
C TYR A 187 14.49 5.95 -12.57
N GLY A 188 13.17 5.98 -12.81
CA GLY A 188 12.57 5.85 -14.13
C GLY A 188 12.41 4.41 -14.64
N TYR A 189 12.50 3.42 -13.75
CA TYR A 189 12.35 2.01 -14.10
C TYR A 189 10.98 1.46 -13.70
N VAL A 190 10.34 0.75 -14.63
CA VAL A 190 9.20 -0.13 -14.36
C VAL A 190 9.73 -1.57 -14.37
N PHE A 191 10.52 -1.95 -13.38
CA PHE A 191 10.88 -3.36 -13.22
C PHE A 191 9.73 -4.11 -12.58
N PHE A 192 9.11 -4.99 -13.36
CA PHE A 192 8.38 -6.14 -12.83
C PHE A 192 9.38 -7.09 -12.17
N ASP A 193 9.85 -6.72 -10.99
CA ASP A 193 10.21 -7.69 -9.99
C ASP A 193 8.88 -8.17 -9.43
N LEU A 194 8.43 -9.36 -9.85
CA LEU A 194 7.36 -10.08 -9.14
C LEU A 194 7.92 -10.52 -7.78
N GLU A 195 8.24 -9.55 -6.92
CA GLU A 195 7.86 -9.76 -5.53
C GLU A 195 6.35 -9.89 -5.53
N ASN A 196 5.87 -10.87 -4.79
CA ASN A 196 4.46 -11.17 -4.64
C ASN A 196 3.81 -10.06 -3.79
N THR A 197 3.88 -8.82 -4.26
CA THR A 197 3.28 -7.63 -3.67
C THR A 197 2.34 -7.09 -4.74
N GLU A 198 1.07 -7.42 -4.61
CA GLU A 198 0.00 -6.81 -5.39
C GLU A 198 -0.11 -5.34 -4.97
N LEU A 199 -0.54 -4.47 -5.89
CA LEU A 199 -0.84 -3.08 -5.55
C LEU A 199 -2.35 -2.93 -5.53
N ILE A 200 -2.90 -2.55 -4.37
CA ILE A 200 -4.33 -2.32 -4.18
C ILE A 200 -4.60 -0.82 -4.08
N GLU A 201 -5.66 -0.33 -4.72
CA GLU A 201 -6.00 1.09 -4.75
C GLU A 201 -7.08 1.42 -3.70
N PHE A 202 -6.94 2.54 -3.01
CA PHE A 202 -7.94 3.04 -2.06
C PHE A 202 -8.25 4.50 -2.38
N CYS A 203 -9.52 4.83 -2.62
CA CYS A 203 -9.93 6.18 -2.99
C CYS A 203 -10.68 6.89 -1.85
N ILE A 204 -10.42 8.18 -1.68
CA ILE A 204 -11.01 9.04 -0.66
C ILE A 204 -11.74 10.19 -1.36
N PHE A 205 -12.93 10.54 -0.87
CA PHE A 205 -13.66 11.72 -1.30
C PHE A 205 -14.27 12.42 -0.10
N GLY A 206 -14.30 13.76 -0.14
CA GLY A 206 -14.66 14.57 1.01
C GLY A 206 -15.69 15.63 0.70
N ASN A 207 -16.63 15.82 1.62
CA ASN A 207 -17.49 17.00 1.66
C ASN A 207 -17.23 17.84 2.91
N PHE A 208 -17.37 19.15 2.76
CA PHE A 208 -17.29 20.12 3.85
C PHE A 208 -18.59 20.92 3.96
N CYS A 209 -19.15 21.00 5.15
CA CYS A 209 -20.36 21.74 5.45
C CYS A 209 -20.08 22.78 6.56
N PRO A 210 -19.97 24.08 6.23
CA PRO A 210 -19.93 25.11 7.24
C PRO A 210 -21.31 25.27 7.91
N PRO A 211 -21.40 25.95 9.07
CA PRO A 211 -22.65 26.16 9.82
C PRO A 211 -23.80 26.84 9.04
N SER A 212 -23.53 27.37 7.85
CA SER A 212 -24.56 27.88 6.94
C SER A 212 -25.40 26.77 6.28
N GLY A 213 -24.99 25.51 6.39
CA GLY A 213 -25.70 24.33 5.86
C GLY A 213 -25.50 24.10 4.36
N ARG A 214 -24.53 24.77 3.71
CA ARG A 214 -24.23 24.56 2.28
C ARG A 214 -23.09 23.57 2.11
N HIS A 215 -23.29 22.52 1.33
CA HIS A 215 -22.26 21.52 1.07
C HIS A 215 -21.27 22.04 0.03
N TYR A 216 -20.00 21.83 0.30
CA TYR A 216 -18.88 22.05 -0.60
C TYR A 216 -18.11 20.74 -0.77
N VAL A 217 -17.41 20.59 -1.89
CA VAL A 217 -16.37 19.56 -2.02
C VAL A 217 -15.20 19.97 -1.14
N ALA A 218 -14.62 19.03 -0.41
CA ALA A 218 -13.52 19.30 0.51
C ALA A 218 -12.16 19.26 -0.20
N SER A 219 -11.31 20.23 0.13
CA SER A 219 -9.85 20.16 0.01
C SER A 219 -9.28 19.50 1.26
N TYR A 220 -8.32 18.59 1.12
CA TYR A 220 -7.70 17.88 2.23
C TYR A 220 -6.32 17.33 1.83
N SER A 221 -5.51 16.96 2.82
CA SER A 221 -4.31 16.16 2.60
C SER A 221 -4.37 14.83 3.33
N VAL A 222 -3.61 13.86 2.81
CA VAL A 222 -3.58 12.49 3.32
C VAL A 222 -2.13 12.08 3.57
N ASP A 223 -1.90 11.58 4.78
CA ASP A 223 -0.66 10.93 5.17
C ASP A 223 -0.91 9.43 5.32
N VAL A 224 0.03 8.59 4.85
CA VAL A 224 -0.14 7.13 4.85
C VAL A 224 1.15 6.45 5.28
N TRP A 225 1.04 5.50 6.20
CA TRP A 225 2.15 4.65 6.65
C TRP A 225 1.76 3.18 6.63
N THR A 226 2.73 2.30 6.42
CA THR A 226 2.62 0.91 6.88
C THR A 226 2.74 0.86 8.40
N VAL A 227 2.04 -0.08 9.05
CA VAL A 227 2.12 -0.27 10.50
C VAL A 227 2.46 -1.71 10.89
N ASP A 228 3.11 -1.87 12.03
CA ASP A 228 3.41 -3.19 12.61
C ASP A 228 2.24 -3.79 13.41
N GLU A 229 2.45 -4.98 13.99
CA GLU A 229 1.48 -5.66 14.86
C GLU A 229 1.08 -4.85 16.12
N ASN A 230 1.85 -3.82 16.48
CA ASN A 230 1.63 -2.94 17.63
C ASN A 230 1.14 -1.54 17.23
N ASP A 231 0.62 -1.38 16.00
CA ASP A 231 0.14 -0.11 15.44
C ASP A 231 1.22 0.98 15.39
N GLN A 232 2.50 0.62 15.34
CA GLN A 232 3.59 1.58 15.18
C GLN A 232 3.85 1.82 13.68
N ASN A 233 4.02 3.09 13.29
CA ASN A 233 4.38 3.45 11.93
C ASN A 233 5.77 2.87 11.59
N VAL A 234 5.87 2.19 10.45
CA VAL A 234 7.11 1.59 9.95
C VAL A 234 7.67 2.41 8.80
N ASP A 235 6.99 2.38 7.64
CA ASP A 235 7.38 3.12 6.44
C ASP A 235 6.30 4.12 6.05
N GLN A 236 6.70 5.34 5.70
CA GLN A 236 5.77 6.36 5.18
C GLN A 236 5.64 6.18 3.66
N LEU A 237 4.42 5.89 3.21
CA LEU A 237 4.09 5.70 1.80
C LEU A 237 3.73 7.03 1.12
N TYR A 238 2.97 7.87 1.83
CA TYR A 238 2.56 9.19 1.37
C TYR A 238 2.75 10.21 2.50
N ASP A 239 3.28 11.38 2.14
CA ASP A 239 3.52 12.52 3.03
C ASP A 239 2.85 13.75 2.41
N ASP A 240 1.81 14.26 3.08
CA ASP A 240 1.02 15.43 2.68
C ASP A 240 0.50 15.35 1.23
N LEU A 241 -0.06 14.19 0.83
CA LEU A 241 -0.67 14.04 -0.49
C LEU A 241 -1.98 14.83 -0.54
N THR A 242 -2.01 15.90 -1.33
CA THR A 242 -3.13 16.84 -1.34
C THR A 242 -4.17 16.55 -2.42
N ARG A 243 -5.43 16.84 -2.09
CA ARG A 243 -6.52 16.99 -3.04
C ARG A 243 -7.10 18.38 -2.88
N GLU A 244 -6.86 19.23 -3.87
CA GLU A 244 -7.45 20.58 -3.94
C GLU A 244 -8.69 20.62 -4.84
N VAL A 245 -9.64 21.48 -4.52
CA VAL A 245 -10.81 21.74 -5.36
C VAL A 245 -10.45 22.61 -6.56
N GLY A 246 -10.71 22.12 -7.77
CA GLY A 246 -10.47 22.82 -9.04
C GLY A 246 -11.75 23.24 -9.76
N GLU A 247 -11.63 23.96 -10.88
CA GLU A 247 -12.74 24.23 -11.80
C GLU A 247 -12.77 23.20 -12.93
N ASN A 248 -13.93 22.61 -13.19
CA ASN A 248 -14.13 21.72 -14.34
C ASN A 248 -14.28 22.52 -15.66
N GLU A 249 -14.42 21.84 -16.80
CA GLU A 249 -14.59 22.47 -18.12
C GLU A 249 -15.81 23.42 -18.22
N ALA A 250 -16.79 23.27 -17.33
CA ALA A 250 -17.97 24.12 -17.24
C ALA A 250 -17.81 25.33 -16.27
N GLY A 251 -16.65 25.46 -15.62
CA GLY A 251 -16.37 26.50 -14.62
C GLY A 251 -17.03 26.23 -13.25
N GLU A 252 -17.41 24.98 -12.98
CA GLU A 252 -17.96 24.57 -11.68
C GLU A 252 -16.84 24.01 -10.81
N LEU A 253 -16.89 24.29 -9.51
CA LEU A 253 -15.92 23.77 -8.57
C LEU A 253 -16.18 22.28 -8.31
N ALA A 254 -15.18 21.46 -8.60
CA ALA A 254 -15.22 20.01 -8.44
C ALA A 254 -13.83 19.49 -8.04
N ALA A 255 -13.80 18.31 -7.45
CA ALA A 255 -12.57 17.56 -7.22
C ALA A 255 -12.86 16.09 -7.52
N ASP A 256 -11.90 15.40 -8.14
CA ASP A 256 -11.95 13.95 -8.26
C ASP A 256 -11.55 13.30 -6.92
N PRO A 257 -11.98 12.06 -6.62
CA PRO A 257 -11.47 11.31 -5.48
C PRO A 257 -9.93 11.25 -5.47
N LEU A 258 -9.33 11.27 -4.29
CA LEU A 258 -7.89 11.04 -4.12
C LEU A 258 -7.65 9.55 -3.93
N CYS A 259 -7.01 8.92 -4.91
CA CYS A 259 -6.70 7.50 -4.88
C CYS A 259 -5.22 7.29 -4.54
N ILE A 260 -4.98 6.46 -3.52
CA ILE A 260 -3.66 6.04 -3.05
C ILE A 260 -3.44 4.57 -3.41
N VAL A 261 -2.19 4.21 -3.67
CA VAL A 261 -1.80 2.84 -4.03
C VAL A 261 -1.05 2.23 -2.85
N LEU A 262 -1.52 1.07 -2.39
CA LEU A 262 -1.05 0.40 -1.18
C LEU A 262 -0.41 -0.96 -1.54
N PRO A 263 0.75 -1.31 -0.94
CA PRO A 263 1.45 -2.56 -1.22
C PRO A 263 0.89 -3.75 -0.42
N ASP A 264 0.35 -4.76 -1.11
CA ASP A 264 -0.26 -5.96 -0.55
C ASP A 264 0.58 -7.22 -0.82
N ARG A 265 1.29 -7.69 0.20
CA ARG A 265 2.18 -8.86 0.16
C ARG A 265 1.38 -10.15 0.32
N ILE A 266 1.47 -11.02 -0.69
CA ILE A 266 0.75 -12.30 -0.70
C ILE A 266 1.16 -13.16 0.50
N GLY A 267 0.18 -13.44 1.36
CA GLY A 267 0.32 -14.34 2.51
C GLY A 267 0.74 -13.65 3.81
N GLU A 268 0.83 -12.32 3.82
CA GLU A 268 0.98 -11.48 5.01
C GLU A 268 -0.28 -10.60 5.16
N GLU A 269 -0.61 -10.19 6.39
CA GLU A 269 -1.67 -9.19 6.62
C GLU A 269 -0.99 -7.82 6.66
N ASP A 270 -1.16 -7.04 5.58
CA ASP A 270 -0.61 -5.70 5.49
C ASP A 270 -1.56 -4.69 6.11
N ARG A 271 -1.01 -3.76 6.90
CA ARG A 271 -1.80 -2.78 7.64
C ARG A 271 -1.29 -1.37 7.37
N TYR A 272 -2.23 -0.45 7.16
CA TYR A 272 -1.94 0.92 6.76
C TYR A 272 -2.62 1.91 7.70
N ARG A 273 -1.83 2.82 8.29
CA ARG A 273 -2.38 4.01 8.95
C ARG A 273 -2.66 5.07 7.90
N ILE A 274 -3.88 5.59 7.90
CA ILE A 274 -4.31 6.67 7.02
C ILE A 274 -4.78 7.82 7.90
N GLU A 275 -4.23 9.01 7.69
CA GLU A 275 -4.62 10.25 8.35
C GLU A 275 -5.11 11.26 7.32
N ILE A 276 -6.25 11.91 7.59
CA ILE A 276 -6.82 12.93 6.71
C ILE A 276 -6.86 14.28 7.45
N ARG A 277 -6.24 15.28 6.85
CA ARG A 277 -6.20 16.66 7.35
C ARG A 277 -7.03 17.56 6.46
N ILE A 278 -7.95 18.33 7.05
CA ILE A 278 -8.80 19.24 6.29
C ILE A 278 -7.99 20.47 5.84
N GLN A 279 -8.26 20.97 4.64
CA GLN A 279 -7.64 22.17 4.10
C GLN A 279 -8.68 23.25 3.75
N ASP A 280 -8.23 24.49 3.71
CA ASP A 280 -9.04 25.60 3.22
C ASP A 280 -9.47 25.38 1.76
N GLY A 281 -10.74 25.66 1.48
CA GLY A 281 -11.30 25.58 0.14
C GLY A 281 -11.43 26.94 -0.52
N PRO A 282 -11.70 26.98 -1.84
CA PRO A 282 -11.87 28.23 -2.56
C PRO A 282 -13.06 29.08 -2.08
N ASN A 283 -14.06 28.47 -1.43
CA ASN A 283 -15.30 29.12 -1.00
C ASN A 283 -15.65 28.93 0.48
N TYR A 284 -14.73 28.33 1.25
CA TYR A 284 -14.93 28.11 2.68
C TYR A 284 -13.57 28.14 3.38
N ASN A 285 -13.57 28.56 4.64
CA ASN A 285 -12.41 28.42 5.50
C ASN A 285 -12.69 27.24 6.42
N ALA A 286 -11.83 26.24 6.37
CA ALA A 286 -11.77 25.16 7.33
C ALA A 286 -10.73 25.51 8.42
N ASN A 287 -10.48 24.57 9.32
CA ASN A 287 -9.34 24.65 10.22
C ASN A 287 -8.14 24.03 9.51
N ASP A 288 -7.53 24.79 8.60
CA ASP A 288 -6.44 24.33 7.73
C ASP A 288 -5.36 23.52 8.49
N GLY A 289 -5.11 22.30 8.02
CA GLY A 289 -4.15 21.35 8.60
C GLY A 289 -4.64 20.56 9.83
N GLU A 290 -5.88 20.77 10.28
CA GLU A 290 -6.47 20.01 11.39
C GLU A 290 -6.67 18.55 10.98
N LEU A 291 -6.18 17.63 11.82
CA LEU A 291 -6.43 16.19 11.66
C LEU A 291 -7.89 15.91 12.00
N ILE A 292 -8.66 15.51 11.01
CA ILE A 292 -10.10 15.29 11.15
C ILE A 292 -10.49 13.82 11.12
N ARG A 293 -9.65 12.96 10.54
CA ARG A 293 -9.87 11.52 10.46
C ARG A 293 -8.57 10.73 10.58
N THR A 294 -8.63 9.58 11.22
CA THR A 294 -7.52 8.62 11.32
C THR A 294 -8.07 7.20 11.35
N THR A 295 -7.35 6.25 10.77
CA THR A 295 -7.69 4.82 10.89
C THR A 295 -6.46 3.95 10.68
N ILE A 296 -6.61 2.66 10.96
CA ILE A 296 -5.69 1.62 10.50
C ILE A 296 -6.53 0.58 9.77
N LEU A 297 -6.27 0.38 8.48
CA LEU A 297 -6.95 -0.63 7.66
C LEU A 297 -6.00 -1.77 7.32
N SER A 298 -6.49 -3.00 7.30
CA SER A 298 -5.78 -4.11 6.65
C SER A 298 -6.00 -4.13 5.14
N ASP A 299 -5.15 -4.85 4.41
CA ASP A 299 -5.31 -5.18 3.00
C ASP A 299 -6.67 -5.85 2.72
N GLU A 300 -7.11 -6.77 3.58
CA GLU A 300 -8.45 -7.39 3.48
C GLU A 300 -9.56 -6.33 3.59
N GLU A 301 -9.43 -5.36 4.49
CA GLU A 301 -10.40 -4.28 4.68
C GLU A 301 -10.42 -3.32 3.49
N VAL A 302 -9.25 -2.97 2.94
CA VAL A 302 -9.16 -2.15 1.72
C VAL A 302 -9.86 -2.83 0.54
N ARG A 303 -9.69 -4.15 0.39
CA ARG A 303 -10.35 -4.93 -0.68
C ARG A 303 -11.87 -4.96 -0.57
N THR A 304 -12.46 -4.62 0.59
CA THR A 304 -13.93 -4.51 0.72
C THR A 304 -14.52 -3.36 -0.09
N PHE A 305 -13.69 -2.41 -0.52
CA PHE A 305 -14.09 -1.29 -1.39
C PHE A 305 -14.17 -1.67 -2.87
N PHE A 306 -13.76 -2.89 -3.25
CA PHE A 306 -13.72 -3.31 -4.64
C PHE A 306 -15.10 -3.86 -5.04
N ASP A 307 -15.74 -3.26 -6.04
CA ASP A 307 -17.01 -3.73 -6.61
C ASP A 307 -16.78 -4.49 -7.93
N GLY A 308 -16.41 -5.76 -7.79
CA GLY A 308 -16.03 -6.61 -8.93
C GLY A 308 -14.59 -6.37 -9.37
N ASP A 309 -14.27 -6.80 -10.59
CA ASP A 309 -12.88 -6.81 -11.09
C ASP A 309 -12.40 -5.41 -11.57
N ASP A 310 -13.33 -4.47 -11.82
CA ASP A 310 -13.04 -3.21 -12.52
C ASP A 310 -13.58 -1.94 -11.82
N ASN A 311 -14.32 -2.03 -10.70
CA ASN A 311 -14.83 -0.85 -10.00
C ASN A 311 -14.30 -0.76 -8.58
N LEU A 312 -14.07 0.48 -8.14
CA LEU A 312 -13.60 0.82 -6.81
C LEU A 312 -14.56 1.86 -6.22
N GLU A 313 -15.16 1.54 -5.09
CA GLU A 313 -15.92 2.47 -4.28
C GLU A 313 -14.95 3.34 -3.47
N TYR A 314 -15.26 4.63 -3.32
CA TYR A 314 -14.44 5.53 -2.51
C TYR A 314 -14.97 5.59 -1.07
N PHE A 315 -14.06 5.77 -0.12
CA PHE A 315 -14.43 6.22 1.22
C PHE A 315 -14.88 7.69 1.17
N HIS A 316 -16.11 7.94 1.61
CA HIS A 316 -16.72 9.26 1.61
C HIS A 316 -16.77 9.83 3.03
N PHE A 317 -15.95 10.84 3.32
CA PHE A 317 -16.05 11.56 4.60
C PHE A 317 -16.87 12.84 4.49
N PHE A 318 -17.53 13.19 5.60
CA PHE A 318 -18.33 14.41 5.73
C PHE A 318 -17.83 15.23 6.91
N GLU A 319 -17.24 16.39 6.64
CA GLU A 319 -16.72 17.29 7.68
C GLU A 319 -17.69 18.43 7.95
N GLY A 320 -18.20 18.50 9.19
CA GLY A 320 -19.16 19.51 9.62
C GLY A 320 -20.59 19.33 9.09
N CYS A 321 -20.90 18.19 8.45
CA CYS A 321 -22.22 17.87 7.94
C CYS A 321 -23.02 17.01 8.95
N ASP A 322 -24.34 16.93 8.78
CA ASP A 322 -25.21 16.07 9.62
C ASP A 322 -25.18 14.60 9.16
N GLU A 323 -24.51 14.32 8.04
CA GLU A 323 -24.29 13.00 7.47
C GLU A 323 -23.04 12.31 8.04
N PRO A 324 -23.10 11.01 8.35
CA PRO A 324 -21.93 10.24 8.76
C PRO A 324 -21.06 9.86 7.56
N ASP A 325 -19.79 9.59 7.84
CA ASP A 325 -18.87 9.00 6.86
C ASP A 325 -19.40 7.66 6.33
N THR A 326 -19.07 7.35 5.07
CA THR A 326 -19.56 6.17 4.37
C THR A 326 -18.40 5.43 3.67
N PRO A 327 -18.05 4.21 4.10
CA PRO A 327 -18.44 3.59 5.35
C PRO A 327 -17.75 4.28 6.55
N PRO A 328 -18.32 4.21 7.75
CA PRO A 328 -17.87 4.94 8.95
C PRO A 328 -16.69 4.26 9.67
N ILE A 329 -15.61 4.02 8.93
CA ILE A 329 -14.45 3.23 9.38
C ILE A 329 -13.25 4.09 9.81
N PHE A 330 -13.38 5.41 9.70
CA PHE A 330 -12.39 6.36 10.19
C PHE A 330 -12.84 6.97 11.52
N ASP A 331 -11.89 7.10 12.43
CA ASP A 331 -12.07 7.74 13.72
C ASP A 331 -11.84 9.24 13.57
N ASP A 332 -12.64 10.07 14.25
CA ASP A 332 -12.31 11.47 14.44
C ASP A 332 -11.38 11.59 15.66
N PRO A 333 -10.11 11.99 15.51
CA PRO A 333 -9.18 12.08 16.63
C PRO A 333 -9.50 13.24 17.59
N ARG A 334 -10.51 14.05 17.27
CA ARG A 334 -11.10 15.06 18.16
C ARG A 334 -12.17 14.45 19.08
N ASP A 335 -12.64 13.23 18.80
CA ASP A 335 -13.49 12.47 19.72
C ASP A 335 -12.65 12.07 20.94
N ASN A 336 -13.02 12.58 22.12
CA ASN A 336 -12.33 12.19 23.36
C ASN A 336 -12.59 10.71 23.69
N LYS A 337 -11.55 9.97 24.07
CA LYS A 337 -11.71 8.62 24.65
C LYS A 337 -12.57 8.69 25.92
N MET A 338 -13.78 8.19 25.84
CA MET A 338 -14.71 8.12 26.97
C MET A 338 -14.58 6.76 27.64
N THR A 339 -14.31 6.74 28.96
CA THR A 339 -14.18 5.49 29.72
C THR A 339 -15.32 5.33 30.71
N TYR A 340 -15.97 4.18 30.63
CA TYR A 340 -17.10 3.78 31.46
C TYR A 340 -16.70 2.58 32.31
N LYS A 341 -17.21 2.52 33.53
CA LYS A 341 -17.00 1.39 34.43
C LYS A 341 -18.30 0.97 35.07
N THR A 342 -18.40 -0.31 35.39
CA THR A 342 -19.48 -0.82 36.24
C THR A 342 -19.01 -1.95 37.13
N CYS A 343 -19.67 -2.07 38.27
CA CYS A 343 -19.61 -3.24 39.13
C CYS A 343 -20.97 -3.93 39.03
N ALA A 344 -21.09 -4.85 38.08
CA ALA A 344 -22.30 -5.61 37.86
C ALA A 344 -22.55 -6.53 39.06
N LYS A 345 -23.70 -6.31 39.70
CA LYS A 345 -24.12 -7.02 40.91
C LYS A 345 -24.92 -8.26 40.52
N GLY A 346 -24.85 -9.27 41.37
CA GLY A 346 -25.57 -10.52 41.17
C GLY A 346 -27.08 -10.30 41.10
N LEU A 347 -27.71 -10.88 40.08
CA LEU A 347 -29.14 -11.06 39.95
C LEU A 347 -29.50 -12.51 40.33
N ASN A 348 -30.77 -12.76 40.68
CA ASN A 348 -31.26 -14.12 40.96
C ASN A 348 -30.45 -14.86 42.03
N ASP A 349 -30.01 -14.15 43.07
CA ASP A 349 -29.17 -14.68 44.15
C ASP A 349 -27.92 -15.43 43.65
N SER A 350 -27.40 -15.08 42.46
CA SER A 350 -26.30 -15.80 41.83
C SER A 350 -24.98 -15.73 42.60
N GLY A 351 -24.78 -14.67 43.38
CA GLY A 351 -23.50 -14.33 44.01
C GLY A 351 -22.41 -13.89 43.04
N VAL A 352 -22.73 -13.80 41.73
CA VAL A 352 -21.81 -13.34 40.69
C VAL A 352 -21.54 -11.85 40.87
N VAL A 353 -20.29 -11.48 40.69
CA VAL A 353 -19.86 -10.07 40.60
C VAL A 353 -19.00 -9.95 39.35
N ALA A 354 -19.30 -8.97 38.50
CA ALA A 354 -18.46 -8.67 37.35
C ALA A 354 -18.00 -7.22 37.38
N LEU A 355 -16.70 -7.00 37.32
CA LEU A 355 -16.10 -5.70 37.14
C LEU A 355 -15.87 -5.50 35.65
N ALA A 356 -16.49 -4.46 35.09
CA ALA A 356 -16.36 -4.16 33.68
C ALA A 356 -15.83 -2.73 33.47
N ALA A 357 -14.98 -2.57 32.47
CA ALA A 357 -14.56 -1.30 31.93
C ALA A 357 -14.79 -1.34 30.42
N ALA A 358 -15.36 -0.26 29.88
CA ALA A 358 -15.55 -0.06 28.46
C ALA A 358 -15.01 1.32 28.08
N SER A 359 -14.21 1.41 27.04
CA SER A 359 -13.70 2.68 26.53
C SER A 359 -14.04 2.82 25.06
N ILE A 360 -14.67 3.93 24.69
CA ILE A 360 -15.00 4.26 23.31
C ILE A 360 -14.17 5.47 22.86
N GLU A 361 -13.51 5.33 21.71
CA GLU A 361 -12.67 6.34 21.06
C GLU A 361 -12.86 6.18 19.55
N GLY A 362 -13.44 7.18 18.90
CA GLY A 362 -13.87 7.02 17.50
C GLY A 362 -14.87 5.86 17.32
N SER A 363 -14.55 4.94 16.41
CA SER A 363 -15.25 3.68 16.11
C SER A 363 -14.74 2.51 16.96
N LYS A 364 -13.66 2.68 17.73
CA LYS A 364 -13.08 1.60 18.54
C LYS A 364 -13.74 1.55 19.91
N LEU A 365 -14.22 0.36 20.27
CA LEU A 365 -14.73 0.05 21.60
C LEU A 365 -13.87 -1.04 22.24
N GLU A 366 -13.15 -0.69 23.31
CA GLU A 366 -12.38 -1.60 24.14
C GLU A 366 -13.23 -2.04 25.34
N VAL A 367 -13.39 -3.34 25.55
CA VAL A 367 -14.16 -3.89 26.68
C VAL A 367 -13.31 -4.88 27.47
N SER A 368 -13.23 -4.67 28.78
CA SER A 368 -12.57 -5.56 29.74
C SER A 368 -13.55 -5.97 30.82
N ILE A 369 -13.69 -7.28 31.09
CA ILE A 369 -14.56 -7.83 32.13
C ILE A 369 -13.82 -8.86 32.97
N ILE A 370 -13.91 -8.72 34.30
CA ILE A 370 -13.50 -9.74 35.27
C ILE A 370 -14.76 -10.21 35.99
N ALA A 371 -15.18 -11.44 35.75
CA ALA A 371 -16.30 -12.05 36.46
C ALA A 371 -15.83 -13.05 37.51
N MET A 372 -16.45 -13.02 38.67
CA MET A 372 -16.13 -13.87 39.84
C MET A 372 -17.37 -14.59 40.35
N ASN A 373 -17.17 -15.70 41.08
CA ASN A 373 -18.22 -16.57 41.62
C ASN A 373 -19.17 -17.13 40.56
N ILE A 374 -18.67 -17.31 39.33
CA ILE A 374 -19.48 -17.73 38.18
C ILE A 374 -19.41 -19.25 38.00
N ALA A 375 -20.49 -19.86 37.48
CA ALA A 375 -20.55 -21.30 37.24
C ALA A 375 -19.42 -21.74 36.29
N THR A 376 -18.86 -22.94 36.46
CA THR A 376 -17.72 -23.41 35.65
C THR A 376 -18.13 -24.47 34.64
N GLY A 377 -17.35 -24.61 33.56
CA GLY A 377 -17.55 -25.65 32.55
C GLY A 377 -18.74 -25.40 31.61
N MET A 378 -19.20 -24.15 31.52
CA MET A 378 -20.22 -23.70 30.58
C MET A 378 -19.91 -22.30 30.08
N GLN A 379 -20.43 -21.96 28.90
CA GLN A 379 -20.37 -20.60 28.35
C GLN A 379 -21.30 -19.66 29.12
N HIS A 380 -20.85 -18.43 29.33
CA HIS A 380 -21.64 -17.35 29.89
C HIS A 380 -21.88 -16.28 28.86
N LEU A 381 -23.11 -16.19 28.34
CA LEU A 381 -23.49 -15.12 27.42
C LEU A 381 -23.32 -13.78 28.15
N GLN A 382 -22.76 -12.79 27.47
CA GLN A 382 -22.58 -11.46 28.01
C GLN A 382 -22.76 -10.42 26.90
N HIS A 383 -23.48 -9.35 27.21
CA HIS A 383 -23.83 -8.34 26.22
C HIS A 383 -23.88 -6.95 26.85
N ILE A 384 -23.71 -5.95 25.99
CA ILE A 384 -24.19 -4.60 26.27
C ILE A 384 -25.65 -4.56 25.85
N HIS A 385 -26.52 -4.20 26.79
CA HIS A 385 -27.96 -4.05 26.60
C HIS A 385 -28.36 -2.57 26.64
N GLY A 386 -29.44 -2.24 25.92
CA GLY A 386 -29.93 -0.88 25.78
C GLY A 386 -31.29 -0.80 25.11
N PHE A 387 -31.90 0.39 25.18
CA PHE A 387 -33.04 0.77 24.36
C PHE A 387 -32.62 1.74 23.24
N ASP A 388 -33.43 1.83 22.18
CA ASP A 388 -33.27 2.86 21.16
C ASP A 388 -33.49 4.27 21.73
N THR A 389 -34.31 4.37 22.78
CA THR A 389 -34.58 5.61 23.50
C THR A 389 -34.73 5.35 25.00
N GLY A 390 -33.96 6.09 25.81
CA GLY A 390 -34.02 6.06 27.27
C GLY A 390 -33.04 5.08 27.92
N ASP A 391 -32.87 5.24 29.23
CA ASP A 391 -31.81 4.58 29.99
C ASP A 391 -32.17 3.13 30.30
N ALA A 392 -31.26 2.22 29.97
CA ALA A 392 -31.33 0.85 30.46
C ALA A 392 -30.94 0.82 31.94
N THR A 393 -31.66 0.00 32.70
CA THR A 393 -31.41 -0.18 34.13
C THR A 393 -31.38 -1.65 34.48
N CYS A 394 -30.72 -1.99 35.58
CA CYS A 394 -30.77 -3.35 36.08
C CYS A 394 -32.16 -3.66 36.66
N PRO A 395 -32.73 -4.85 36.35
CA PRO A 395 -34.06 -5.19 36.81
C PRO A 395 -34.08 -5.23 38.35
N PRO A 396 -35.04 -4.56 38.98
CA PRO A 396 -35.24 -4.64 40.42
C PRO A 396 -35.90 -5.98 40.79
N ASP A 397 -35.97 -6.29 42.08
CA ASP A 397 -36.61 -7.54 42.55
C ASP A 397 -38.09 -7.62 42.14
N GLU A 398 -38.78 -6.48 42.00
CA GLU A 398 -40.17 -6.42 41.53
C GLU A 398 -40.34 -6.77 40.03
N ALA A 399 -39.24 -7.00 39.30
CA ALA A 399 -39.29 -7.49 37.93
C ALA A 399 -39.79 -8.95 37.84
N ASP A 400 -39.72 -9.73 38.92
CA ASP A 400 -40.34 -11.05 39.02
C ASP A 400 -41.88 -10.92 39.06
N THR A 401 -42.48 -10.78 37.89
CA THR A 401 -43.92 -10.54 37.73
C THR A 401 -44.78 -11.75 38.04
N ASN A 402 -44.17 -12.94 38.06
CA ASN A 402 -44.85 -14.20 38.25
C ASN A 402 -44.66 -14.78 39.68
N ASP A 403 -43.84 -14.13 40.49
CA ASP A 403 -43.51 -14.44 41.89
C ASP A 403 -42.89 -15.85 42.07
N ASP A 404 -42.10 -16.35 41.10
CA ASP A 404 -41.39 -17.64 41.22
C ASP A 404 -40.01 -17.53 41.88
N GLY A 405 -39.60 -16.31 42.24
CA GLY A 405 -38.31 -15.97 42.84
C GLY A 405 -37.18 -15.83 41.84
N ILE A 406 -37.48 -15.77 40.53
CA ILE A 406 -36.49 -15.69 39.46
C ILE A 406 -36.88 -14.59 38.47
N ILE A 407 -35.97 -13.65 38.25
CA ILE A 407 -36.01 -12.73 37.12
C ILE A 407 -35.54 -13.48 35.87
N SER A 408 -36.48 -13.89 35.03
CA SER A 408 -36.19 -14.51 33.73
C SER A 408 -35.67 -13.50 32.71
N LEU A 409 -35.20 -13.98 31.54
CA LEU A 409 -34.86 -13.11 30.41
C LEU A 409 -36.05 -12.22 30.02
N THR A 410 -37.25 -12.80 29.94
CA THR A 410 -38.47 -12.07 29.54
C THR A 410 -38.85 -10.98 30.54
N GLU A 411 -38.60 -11.20 31.82
CA GLU A 411 -38.86 -10.21 32.89
C GLU A 411 -37.80 -9.13 32.98
N GLY A 412 -36.55 -9.42 32.57
CA GLY A 412 -35.47 -8.44 32.56
C GLY A 412 -35.49 -7.51 31.35
N ILE A 413 -35.94 -7.98 30.18
CA ILE A 413 -35.98 -7.19 28.92
C ILE A 413 -36.66 -5.81 29.07
N PRO A 414 -37.79 -5.67 29.79
CA PRO A 414 -38.40 -4.36 30.02
C PRO A 414 -37.52 -3.33 30.77
N PHE A 415 -36.43 -3.77 31.40
CA PHE A 415 -35.52 -2.91 32.18
C PHE A 415 -34.20 -2.63 31.46
N TYR A 416 -33.54 -3.67 30.95
CA TYR A 416 -32.24 -3.50 30.29
C TYR A 416 -32.34 -3.40 28.75
N GLY A 417 -33.47 -3.76 28.16
CA GLY A 417 -33.68 -3.66 26.72
C GLY A 417 -33.06 -4.78 25.88
N GLY A 418 -32.96 -4.55 24.57
CA GLY A 418 -32.41 -5.50 23.61
C GLY A 418 -30.90 -5.60 23.71
N VAL A 419 -30.33 -6.63 23.06
CA VAL A 419 -28.87 -6.73 22.88
C VAL A 419 -28.43 -5.66 21.89
N GLN A 420 -27.52 -4.78 22.32
CA GLN A 420 -26.89 -3.77 21.48
C GLN A 420 -25.56 -4.27 20.92
N LEU A 421 -24.80 -5.00 21.73
CA LEU A 421 -23.55 -5.64 21.30
C LEU A 421 -23.30 -6.94 22.06
N ALA A 422 -22.95 -7.99 21.33
CA ALA A 422 -22.49 -9.23 21.92
C ALA A 422 -21.00 -9.13 22.32
N LEU A 423 -20.70 -9.60 23.53
CA LEU A 423 -19.34 -9.62 24.07
C LEU A 423 -18.77 -11.05 24.02
N ASP A 424 -18.84 -11.67 22.84
CA ASP A 424 -18.24 -12.97 22.52
C ASP A 424 -16.71 -12.87 22.37
N ASN A 425 -16.01 -14.00 22.41
CA ASN A 425 -14.59 -14.06 22.06
C ASN A 425 -14.42 -14.03 20.54
N VAL A 426 -13.20 -13.80 20.07
CA VAL A 426 -12.85 -14.01 18.66
C VAL A 426 -13.26 -15.43 18.25
N GLY A 427 -14.09 -15.55 17.21
CA GLY A 427 -14.65 -16.82 16.73
C GLY A 427 -16.09 -17.12 17.18
N GLY A 428 -16.75 -16.24 17.94
CA GLY A 428 -18.19 -16.32 18.22
C GLY A 428 -18.59 -17.05 19.51
N ASP A 429 -17.63 -17.67 20.20
CA ASP A 429 -17.88 -18.38 21.46
C ASP A 429 -17.81 -17.45 22.67
N PHE A 430 -18.56 -17.72 23.74
CA PHE A 430 -18.55 -16.89 24.95
C PHE A 430 -17.55 -17.37 26.03
N PRO A 431 -17.16 -16.50 26.99
CA PRO A 431 -16.27 -16.88 28.09
C PRO A 431 -16.72 -18.15 28.81
N THR A 432 -15.81 -19.11 28.92
CA THR A 432 -16.04 -20.41 29.57
C THR A 432 -15.07 -20.55 30.75
N PRO A 433 -15.46 -20.10 31.96
CA PRO A 433 -14.63 -20.20 33.14
C PRO A 433 -14.37 -21.65 33.54
N SER A 434 -13.14 -21.90 34.01
CA SER A 434 -12.72 -23.18 34.58
C SER A 434 -12.25 -22.99 36.03
N GLY A 435 -12.05 -24.09 36.76
CA GLY A 435 -11.45 -24.04 38.10
C GLY A 435 -12.25 -23.26 39.13
N SER A 436 -11.77 -22.09 39.53
CA SER A 436 -12.29 -21.31 40.67
C SER A 436 -13.55 -20.48 40.40
N GLY A 437 -14.15 -20.57 39.20
CA GLY A 437 -15.33 -19.78 38.85
C GLY A 437 -14.98 -18.32 38.60
N THR A 438 -13.99 -18.08 37.75
CA THR A 438 -13.53 -16.74 37.37
C THR A 438 -13.15 -16.74 35.90
N TYR A 439 -13.43 -15.65 35.18
CA TYR A 439 -12.85 -15.39 33.86
C TYR A 439 -12.39 -13.94 33.73
N LEU A 440 -11.41 -13.75 32.86
CA LEU A 440 -11.02 -12.45 32.31
C LEU A 440 -11.41 -12.44 30.84
N TYR A 441 -12.05 -11.37 30.41
CA TYR A 441 -12.45 -11.13 29.04
C TYR A 441 -11.93 -9.77 28.62
N ASN A 442 -11.18 -9.71 27.52
CA ASN A 442 -10.70 -8.47 26.92
C ASN A 442 -10.95 -8.57 25.42
N ARG A 443 -11.60 -7.56 24.83
CA ARG A 443 -11.82 -7.48 23.38
C ARG A 443 -11.89 -6.03 22.93
N THR A 444 -11.34 -5.77 21.75
CA THR A 444 -11.54 -4.53 21.02
C THR A 444 -12.47 -4.80 19.85
N PHE A 445 -13.43 -3.92 19.64
CA PHE A 445 -14.39 -3.96 18.54
C PHE A 445 -14.20 -2.72 17.67
N THR A 446 -14.25 -2.91 16.35
CA THR A 446 -14.47 -1.83 15.39
C THR A 446 -15.97 -1.74 15.13
N LEU A 447 -16.58 -0.60 15.45
CA LEU A 447 -18.02 -0.38 15.36
C LEU A 447 -18.38 0.25 14.02
N ASP A 448 -19.41 -0.26 13.34
CA ASP A 448 -20.04 0.49 12.25
C ASP A 448 -20.83 1.71 12.77
N ALA A 449 -21.32 2.59 11.90
CA ALA A 449 -22.04 3.81 12.32
C ALA A 449 -23.32 3.49 13.09
N THR A 450 -24.02 2.42 12.73
CA THR A 450 -25.26 2.03 13.40
C THR A 450 -24.94 1.59 14.82
N GLN A 451 -23.89 0.78 14.99
CA GLN A 451 -23.39 0.34 16.28
C GLN A 451 -22.83 1.50 17.11
N LYS A 452 -22.01 2.37 16.52
CA LYS A 452 -21.45 3.56 17.18
C LYS A 452 -22.57 4.47 17.68
N ALA A 453 -23.58 4.75 16.84
CA ALA A 453 -24.73 5.55 17.22
C ALA A 453 -25.58 4.88 18.32
N ALA A 454 -25.80 3.57 18.25
CA ALA A 454 -26.57 2.83 19.25
C ALA A 454 -25.87 2.71 20.60
N LEU A 455 -24.53 2.64 20.61
CA LEU A 455 -23.71 2.48 21.82
C LEU A 455 -23.29 3.83 22.42
N THR A 456 -23.43 4.94 21.69
CA THR A 456 -23.08 6.28 22.19
C THR A 456 -24.34 7.02 22.68
N THR A 457 -24.42 7.46 23.93
CA THR A 457 -23.43 7.31 25.00
C THR A 457 -23.61 6.00 25.77
N LEU A 458 -22.50 5.39 26.21
CA LEU A 458 -22.52 4.08 26.89
C LEU A 458 -23.11 4.13 28.31
N ASP A 459 -23.24 5.32 28.92
CA ASP A 459 -23.82 5.52 30.26
C ASP A 459 -25.33 5.32 30.30
N GLU A 460 -26.01 5.24 29.16
CA GLU A 460 -27.41 4.84 29.07
C GLU A 460 -27.58 3.32 28.93
N LYS A 461 -26.48 2.55 28.99
CA LYS A 461 -26.43 1.12 28.69
C LYS A 461 -26.03 0.31 29.91
N VAL A 462 -26.36 -0.97 29.90
CA VAL A 462 -25.99 -1.90 30.97
C VAL A 462 -25.22 -3.10 30.42
N ILE A 463 -24.33 -3.65 31.24
CA ILE A 463 -23.73 -4.95 30.97
C ILE A 463 -24.53 -6.01 31.71
N VAL A 464 -25.00 -7.02 30.97
CA VAL A 464 -25.69 -8.19 31.53
C VAL A 464 -24.86 -9.43 31.26
N VAL A 465 -24.57 -10.18 32.32
CA VAL A 465 -23.97 -11.52 32.24
C VAL A 465 -25.06 -12.54 32.52
N HIS A 466 -25.13 -13.57 31.70
CA HIS A 466 -26.09 -14.66 31.78
C HIS A 466 -25.39 -15.98 32.05
N GLY A 467 -26.19 -16.97 32.43
CA GLY A 467 -25.78 -18.37 32.40
C GLY A 467 -25.87 -19.04 33.74
N VAL A 468 -26.83 -19.96 33.83
CA VAL A 468 -26.92 -20.95 34.91
C VAL A 468 -26.94 -22.34 34.28
N PRO A 469 -26.37 -23.38 34.92
CA PRO A 469 -26.49 -24.76 34.45
C PRO A 469 -27.96 -25.14 34.17
N GLY A 470 -28.27 -25.46 32.91
CA GLY A 470 -29.61 -25.80 32.45
C GLY A 470 -30.48 -24.62 31.99
N ASP A 471 -30.01 -23.38 32.18
CA ASP A 471 -30.67 -22.15 31.73
C ASP A 471 -29.61 -21.08 31.35
N PRO A 472 -29.04 -21.17 30.12
CA PRO A 472 -27.94 -20.31 29.69
C PRO A 472 -28.36 -18.84 29.50
N THR A 473 -29.66 -18.56 29.34
CA THR A 473 -30.19 -17.21 29.11
C THR A 473 -30.52 -16.45 30.39
N ARG A 474 -30.54 -17.14 31.54
CA ARG A 474 -30.89 -16.50 32.81
C ARG A 474 -29.87 -15.43 33.19
N PRO A 475 -30.30 -14.18 33.44
CA PRO A 475 -29.38 -13.15 33.90
C PRO A 475 -28.84 -13.52 35.28
N VAL A 476 -27.53 -13.41 35.46
CA VAL A 476 -26.82 -13.69 36.72
C VAL A 476 -26.11 -12.48 37.28
N ALA A 477 -25.77 -11.48 36.46
CA ALA A 477 -25.30 -10.19 36.95
C ALA A 477 -25.70 -9.07 36.00
N CYS A 478 -25.92 -7.88 36.56
CA CYS A 478 -26.19 -6.68 35.78
C CYS A 478 -25.51 -5.46 36.42
N GLY A 479 -24.99 -4.56 35.59
CA GLY A 479 -24.46 -3.28 36.02
C GLY A 479 -24.67 -2.17 34.99
N GLU A 480 -25.14 -1.02 35.46
CA GLU A 480 -25.20 0.23 34.69
C GLU A 480 -23.80 0.78 34.48
N LEU A 481 -23.47 1.17 33.24
CA LEU A 481 -22.19 1.76 32.91
C LEU A 481 -22.17 3.21 33.38
N GLU A 482 -21.15 3.59 34.14
CA GLU A 482 -20.96 4.96 34.62
C GLU A 482 -19.73 5.57 33.97
N LEU A 483 -19.84 6.77 33.41
CA LEU A 483 -18.72 7.54 32.88
C LEU A 483 -17.75 7.92 34.01
N VAL A 484 -16.43 7.76 33.79
CA VAL A 484 -15.41 7.95 34.83
C VAL A 484 -14.44 9.12 34.57
N GLU A 485 -14.46 9.70 33.35
CA GLU A 485 -13.50 10.71 32.84
C GLU A 485 -12.00 10.32 32.93
#